data_AF-A0A2R6BFE3-F1
#
_entry.id   AF-A0A2R6BFE3-F1
#
_cell.length_a   1.000
_cell.length_b   1.000
_cell.length_c   1.000
_cell.angle_alpha   90.00
_cell.angle_beta   90.00
_cell.angle_gamma   90.00
#
_symmetry.space_group_name_H-M   'P 1'
#
loop_
_entity.id
_entity.type
_entity.pdbx_description
1 polymer ?
#
loop_
_entity_poly.entity_id
_entity_poly.type
_entity_poly.pdbx_seq_one_letter_code
_entity_poly.pdbx_strand_id
1 'polypeptide(L)'
;MTKYCTQCGHPNDDSAKFCASCGTSFSIQTAPPQPPTQGAQAYQQPRYRFESALSVFTKNFGLIAPMVIFFVVDLIISAIVLAVLFLVFLHGSLYSASFVALPLVLGGVTGVILNFVSYFLLGIFASILIVEARNAVSNTPYSFRSARKEVSSRLSEVLPLCVILGVIAALFSFLPFLGWLLKGLLLMYFVAIEGLMFTRASRASSAISDAASLLSEVLNQDALSFVVILVASLLSVVPILNIFTLPYVALVLLVYLSEKGATPSSPPQPPTPYVASPASA
;
A
#
# COMPACT_ATOMS: atom_id res chain seq x y z
N MET A 1 -57.50 -31.47 -20.92
CA MET A 1 -57.29 -30.25 -21.74
C MET A 1 -56.12 -30.52 -22.68
N THR A 2 -55.88 -29.66 -23.66
CA THR A 2 -54.77 -29.80 -24.60
C THR A 2 -53.86 -28.60 -24.40
N LYS A 3 -52.56 -28.83 -24.20
CA LYS A 3 -51.59 -27.75 -24.05
C LYS A 3 -50.78 -27.56 -25.31
N TYR A 4 -50.46 -26.32 -25.64
CA TYR A 4 -49.71 -25.98 -26.84
C TYR A 4 -48.26 -25.66 -26.49
N CYS A 5 -47.32 -26.18 -27.28
CA CYS A 5 -45.91 -25.89 -27.11
C CYS A 5 -45.60 -24.42 -27.41
N THR A 6 -44.95 -23.72 -26.48
CA THR A 6 -44.55 -22.31 -26.66
C THR A 6 -43.45 -22.12 -27.70
N GLN A 7 -42.70 -23.17 -28.03
CA GLN A 7 -41.61 -23.11 -29.00
C GLN A 7 -42.05 -23.42 -30.44
N CYS A 8 -43.01 -24.34 -30.63
CA CYS A 8 -43.42 -24.77 -31.99
C CYS A 8 -44.94 -24.79 -32.24
N GLY A 9 -45.77 -24.43 -31.26
CA GLY A 9 -47.23 -24.40 -31.41
C GLY A 9 -47.91 -25.77 -31.49
N HIS A 10 -47.19 -26.88 -31.34
CA HIS A 10 -47.78 -28.21 -31.44
C HIS A 10 -48.71 -28.52 -30.25
N PRO A 11 -49.94 -29.03 -30.48
CA PRO A 11 -50.81 -29.51 -29.42
C PRO A 11 -50.24 -30.79 -28.80
N ASN A 12 -50.19 -30.85 -27.48
CA ASN A 12 -49.71 -31.99 -26.72
C ASN A 12 -50.76 -32.38 -25.66
N ASP A 13 -50.73 -33.65 -25.28
CA ASP A 13 -51.51 -34.17 -24.15
C ASP A 13 -51.17 -33.40 -22.87
N ASP A 14 -52.17 -33.15 -22.01
CA ASP A 14 -51.96 -32.46 -20.73
C ASP A 14 -50.88 -33.13 -19.87
N SER A 15 -50.77 -34.46 -19.95
CA SER A 15 -49.80 -35.26 -19.20
C SER A 15 -48.37 -35.22 -19.79
N ALA A 16 -48.18 -34.65 -20.99
CA ALA A 16 -46.90 -34.67 -21.69
C ALA A 16 -45.82 -33.86 -20.95
N LYS A 17 -44.71 -34.48 -20.56
CA LYS A 17 -43.58 -33.76 -19.92
C LYS A 17 -42.74 -32.96 -20.91
N PHE A 18 -42.77 -33.37 -22.19
CA PHE A 18 -42.01 -32.78 -23.28
C PHE A 18 -42.90 -32.66 -24.52
N CYS A 19 -42.58 -31.73 -25.42
CA CYS A 19 -43.27 -31.58 -26.70
C CYS A 19 -42.94 -32.76 -27.61
N ALA A 20 -43.97 -33.48 -28.09
CA ALA A 20 -43.83 -34.62 -28.99
C ALA A 20 -43.22 -34.24 -30.36
N SER A 21 -43.30 -32.96 -30.74
CA SER A 21 -42.77 -32.47 -32.02
C SER A 21 -41.34 -31.93 -31.91
N CYS A 22 -41.00 -31.17 -30.87
CA CYS A 22 -39.69 -30.49 -30.78
C CYS A 22 -38.87 -30.82 -29.53
N GLY A 23 -39.38 -31.67 -28.63
CA GLY A 23 -38.67 -32.09 -27.41
C GLY A 23 -38.61 -31.07 -26.27
N THR A 24 -39.11 -29.84 -26.46
CA THR A 24 -39.11 -28.80 -25.42
C THR A 24 -39.89 -29.25 -24.17
N SER A 25 -39.29 -29.12 -22.97
CA SER A 25 -39.93 -29.53 -21.72
C SER A 25 -41.06 -28.57 -21.30
N PHE A 26 -42.18 -29.13 -20.85
CA PHE A 26 -43.29 -28.38 -20.26
C PHE A 26 -43.16 -28.17 -18.75
N SER A 27 -42.10 -28.68 -18.12
CA SER A 27 -41.84 -28.38 -16.71
C SER A 27 -41.56 -26.89 -16.56
N ILE A 28 -42.53 -26.19 -15.99
CA ILE A 28 -42.26 -24.98 -15.22
C ILE A 28 -41.12 -25.37 -14.29
N GLN A 29 -39.97 -24.71 -14.47
CA GLN A 29 -38.90 -24.73 -13.49
C GLN A 29 -39.52 -24.20 -12.19
N THR A 30 -40.02 -25.09 -11.33
CA THR A 30 -39.67 -24.99 -9.92
C THR A 30 -38.16 -25.15 -9.90
N ALA A 31 -37.47 -24.03 -10.09
CA ALA A 31 -36.05 -23.96 -9.82
C ALA A 31 -35.87 -24.62 -8.44
N PRO A 32 -34.93 -25.58 -8.30
CA PRO A 32 -34.49 -26.01 -6.99
C PRO A 32 -34.25 -24.74 -6.15
N PRO A 33 -34.56 -24.71 -4.84
CA PRO A 33 -34.23 -23.54 -4.02
C PRO A 33 -32.77 -23.21 -4.28
N GLN A 34 -32.55 -22.13 -5.03
CA GLN A 34 -31.21 -21.72 -5.38
C GLN A 34 -30.55 -21.46 -4.02
N PRO A 35 -29.37 -22.04 -3.73
CA PRO A 35 -28.56 -21.51 -2.65
C PRO A 35 -28.48 -19.99 -2.89
N PRO A 36 -28.69 -19.19 -1.83
CA PRO A 36 -29.07 -17.79 -1.93
C PRO A 36 -28.27 -17.11 -3.03
N THR A 37 -28.99 -16.76 -4.09
CA THR A 37 -28.48 -16.11 -5.28
C THR A 37 -27.68 -14.91 -4.81
N GLN A 38 -26.36 -14.97 -5.00
CA GLN A 38 -25.39 -13.88 -4.79
C GLN A 38 -25.62 -12.76 -5.83
N GLY A 39 -26.88 -12.31 -5.97
CA GLY A 39 -27.35 -11.30 -6.90
C GLY A 39 -27.66 -9.97 -6.22
N ALA A 40 -27.16 -9.77 -5.01
CA ALA A 40 -27.13 -8.47 -4.35
C ALA A 40 -25.69 -8.22 -3.88
N GLN A 41 -24.82 -7.76 -4.79
CA GLN A 41 -23.71 -6.88 -4.37
C GLN A 41 -24.31 -5.53 -3.95
N ALA A 42 -25.13 -5.58 -2.90
CA ALA A 42 -25.55 -4.41 -2.16
C ALA A 42 -24.29 -3.82 -1.55
N TYR A 43 -23.90 -2.64 -2.04
CA TYR A 43 -22.97 -1.70 -1.41
C TYR A 43 -21.96 -2.39 -0.48
N GLN A 44 -20.93 -3.00 -1.03
CA GLN A 44 -19.75 -3.40 -0.24
C GLN A 44 -19.20 -2.12 0.38
N GLN A 45 -19.60 -1.87 1.62
CA GLN A 45 -19.24 -0.70 2.37
C GLN A 45 -17.70 -0.63 2.54
N PRO A 46 -17.13 0.58 2.72
CA PRO A 46 -15.70 0.82 2.95
C PRO A 46 -15.07 0.05 4.14
N ARG A 47 -15.86 -0.71 4.91
CA ARG A 47 -15.50 -1.28 6.21
C ARG A 47 -14.42 -2.37 6.19
N TYR A 48 -13.94 -2.83 5.03
CA TYR A 48 -13.02 -3.97 4.98
C TYR A 48 -11.60 -3.66 4.48
N ARG A 49 -11.26 -2.41 4.13
CA ARG A 49 -9.91 -2.12 3.59
C ARG A 49 -8.80 -2.32 4.62
N PHE A 50 -8.99 -1.79 5.82
CA PHE A 50 -8.04 -1.97 6.91
C PHE A 50 -7.99 -3.43 7.39
N GLU A 51 -9.13 -4.13 7.41
CA GLU A 51 -9.20 -5.55 7.75
C GLU A 51 -8.47 -6.40 6.69
N SER A 52 -8.66 -6.07 5.42
CA SER A 52 -7.94 -6.68 4.30
C SER A 52 -6.43 -6.45 4.44
N ALA A 53 -6.01 -5.20 4.67
CA ALA A 53 -4.61 -4.87 4.91
C ALA A 53 -4.02 -5.63 6.11
N LEU A 54 -4.75 -5.72 7.22
CA LEU A 54 -4.35 -6.49 8.40
C LEU A 54 -4.26 -8.00 8.10
N SER A 55 -5.18 -8.53 7.29
CA SER A 55 -5.16 -9.93 6.87
C SER A 55 -3.96 -10.24 5.96
N VAL A 56 -3.61 -9.31 5.06
CA VAL A 56 -2.41 -9.43 4.22
C VAL A 56 -1.16 -9.34 5.09
N PHE A 57 -1.12 -8.40 6.03
CA PHE A 57 0.00 -8.22 6.97
C PHE A 57 0.27 -9.48 7.80
N THR A 58 -0.78 -10.03 8.42
CA THR A 58 -0.67 -11.22 9.29
C THR A 58 -0.35 -12.50 8.51
N LYS A 59 -0.80 -12.62 7.25
CA LYS A 59 -0.39 -13.72 6.37
C LYS A 59 1.06 -13.58 5.90
N ASN A 60 1.59 -12.35 5.88
CA ASN A 60 2.87 -11.99 5.29
C ASN A 60 3.78 -11.28 6.31
N PHE A 61 3.99 -11.89 7.47
CA PHE A 61 4.88 -11.33 8.52
C PHE A 61 6.30 -11.00 8.02
N GLY A 62 6.75 -11.61 6.91
CA GLY A 62 8.00 -11.27 6.25
C GLY A 62 8.10 -9.80 5.80
N LEU A 63 6.98 -9.10 5.60
CA LEU A 63 6.93 -7.67 5.26
C LEU A 63 7.58 -6.77 6.33
N ILE A 64 7.76 -7.27 7.55
CA ILE A 64 8.40 -6.54 8.64
C ILE A 64 9.94 -6.53 8.47
N ALA A 65 10.51 -7.44 7.67
CA ALA A 65 11.95 -7.64 7.59
C ALA A 65 12.74 -6.39 7.17
N PRO A 66 12.34 -5.59 6.14
CA PRO A 66 13.05 -4.37 5.79
C PRO A 66 13.13 -3.37 6.95
N MET A 67 12.06 -3.26 7.75
CA MET A 67 11.99 -2.33 8.87
C MET A 67 12.78 -2.81 10.08
N VAL A 68 12.87 -4.12 10.31
CA VAL A 68 13.78 -4.68 11.34
C VAL A 68 15.24 -4.44 10.96
N ILE A 69 15.60 -4.68 9.70
CA ILE A 69 16.96 -4.41 9.21
C ILE A 69 17.28 -2.92 9.36
N PHE A 70 16.37 -2.04 8.95
CA PHE A 70 16.50 -0.59 9.16
C PHE A 70 16.74 -0.25 10.63
N PHE A 71 15.91 -0.75 11.54
CA PHE A 71 16.03 -0.50 12.98
C PHE A 71 17.41 -0.90 13.53
N VAL A 72 17.93 -2.07 13.14
CA VAL A 72 19.26 -2.53 13.56
C VAL A 72 20.37 -1.63 12.99
N VAL A 73 20.29 -1.28 11.71
CA VAL A 73 21.27 -0.39 11.06
C VAL A 73 21.28 1.00 11.71
N ASP A 74 20.10 1.56 11.96
CA ASP A 74 19.91 2.87 12.59
C ASP A 74 20.44 2.88 14.04
N LEU A 75 20.22 1.79 14.80
CA LEU A 75 20.78 1.60 16.14
C LEU A 75 22.31 1.58 16.11
N ILE A 76 22.92 0.83 15.20
CA ILE A 76 24.38 0.73 15.07
C ILE A 76 24.98 2.11 14.73
N ILE A 77 24.42 2.80 13.74
CA ILE A 77 24.88 4.14 13.35
C ILE A 77 24.77 5.12 14.51
N SER A 78 23.63 5.13 15.20
CA SER A 78 23.39 5.99 16.36
C SER A 78 24.37 5.69 17.50
N ALA A 79 24.65 4.43 17.78
CA ALA A 79 25.61 4.02 18.81
C ALA A 79 27.04 4.45 18.47
N ILE A 80 27.47 4.31 17.21
CA ILE A 80 28.78 4.75 16.75
C ILE A 80 28.91 6.27 16.90
N VAL A 81 27.92 7.03 16.44
CA VAL A 81 27.96 8.50 16.55
C VAL A 81 27.99 8.92 18.01
N LEU A 82 27.14 8.32 18.87
CA LEU A 82 27.13 8.63 20.30
C LEU A 82 28.47 8.29 20.97
N ALA A 83 29.10 7.17 20.63
CA ALA A 83 30.42 6.80 21.14
C ALA A 83 31.50 7.80 20.72
N VAL A 84 31.50 8.23 19.45
CA VAL A 84 32.43 9.26 18.96
C VAL A 84 32.21 10.57 19.69
N LEU A 85 30.96 11.02 19.84
CA LEU A 85 30.64 12.23 20.58
C LEU A 85 31.06 12.14 22.05
N PHE A 86 30.86 10.99 22.68
CA PHE A 86 31.28 10.75 24.05
C PHE A 86 32.80 10.81 24.21
N LEU A 87 33.57 10.24 23.28
CA LEU A 87 35.03 10.35 23.27
C LEU A 87 35.52 11.78 23.07
N VAL A 88 34.88 12.54 22.17
CA VAL A 88 35.15 13.97 21.94
C VAL A 88 34.83 14.78 23.20
N PHE A 89 33.72 14.47 23.87
CA PHE A 89 33.33 15.09 25.13
C PHE A 89 34.36 14.82 26.24
N LEU A 90 34.80 13.56 26.41
CA LEU A 90 35.80 13.20 27.41
C LEU A 90 37.14 13.89 27.16
N HIS A 91 37.57 14.01 25.90
CA HIS A 91 38.80 14.74 25.57
C HIS A 91 38.62 16.25 25.75
N GLY A 92 37.53 16.84 25.26
CA GLY A 92 37.31 18.29 25.29
C GLY A 92 36.98 18.88 26.66
N SER A 93 36.29 18.11 27.52
CA SER A 93 35.97 18.50 28.90
C SER A 93 37.22 18.69 29.77
N LEU A 94 38.37 18.15 29.34
CA LEU A 94 39.65 18.33 30.04
C LEU A 94 40.34 19.67 29.68
N TYR A 95 39.93 20.34 28.59
CA TYR A 95 40.72 21.45 28.03
C TYR A 95 40.02 22.81 27.88
N SER A 96 38.70 22.96 28.08
CA SER A 96 38.08 24.30 27.93
C SER A 96 36.84 24.56 28.79
N ALA A 97 36.84 25.69 29.49
CA ALA A 97 35.81 26.15 30.44
C ALA A 97 34.51 26.70 29.79
N SER A 98 34.25 26.43 28.52
CA SER A 98 33.11 27.01 27.79
C SER A 98 31.90 26.07 27.77
N PHE A 99 31.31 25.83 28.94
CA PHE A 99 30.14 24.96 29.15
C PHE A 99 28.89 25.35 28.31
N VAL A 100 28.83 26.56 27.74
CA VAL A 100 27.64 27.10 27.07
C VAL A 100 27.56 26.75 25.57
N ALA A 101 28.69 26.63 24.87
CA ALA A 101 28.68 26.31 23.43
C ALA A 101 28.46 24.81 23.16
N LEU A 102 28.80 23.99 24.15
CA LEU A 102 28.82 22.54 24.03
C LEU A 102 27.42 21.92 23.77
N PRO A 103 26.34 22.29 24.50
CA PRO A 103 25.00 21.75 24.25
C PRO A 103 24.42 22.17 22.90
N LEU A 104 24.75 23.38 22.44
CA LEU A 104 24.25 23.92 21.17
C LEU A 104 24.88 23.18 19.98
N VAL A 105 26.20 22.96 20.02
CA VAL A 105 26.93 22.27 18.95
C VAL A 105 26.62 20.77 18.95
N LEU A 106 26.66 20.11 20.12
CA LEU A 106 26.37 18.68 20.23
C LEU A 106 24.89 18.36 19.96
N GLY A 107 23.96 19.12 20.52
CA GLY A 107 22.53 18.91 20.33
C GLY A 107 22.04 19.32 18.94
N GLY A 108 22.52 20.47 18.44
CA GLY A 108 22.09 21.03 17.16
C GLY A 108 22.66 20.28 15.97
N VAL A 109 23.99 20.35 15.76
CA VAL A 109 24.62 19.83 14.54
C VAL A 109 24.52 18.30 14.47
N THR A 110 24.82 17.60 15.56
CA THR A 110 24.73 16.13 15.57
C THR A 110 23.29 15.68 15.42
N GLY A 111 22.33 16.36 16.08
CA GLY A 111 20.91 16.05 15.94
C GLY A 111 20.45 16.18 14.50
N VAL A 112 20.85 17.23 13.80
CA VAL A 112 20.54 17.46 12.37
C VAL A 112 21.13 16.35 11.50
N ILE A 113 22.41 16.01 11.69
CA ILE A 113 23.09 14.97 10.90
C ILE A 113 22.44 13.60 11.13
N LEU A 114 22.20 13.23 12.39
CA LEU A 114 21.56 11.95 12.73
C LEU A 114 20.14 11.86 12.17
N ASN A 115 19.34 12.92 12.27
CA ASN A 115 18.01 12.95 11.67
C ASN A 115 18.07 12.84 10.15
N PHE A 116 19.00 13.54 9.50
CA PHE A 116 19.19 13.43 8.05
C PHE A 116 19.51 11.99 7.64
N VAL A 117 20.52 11.37 8.27
CA VAL A 117 20.96 10.01 7.94
C VAL A 117 19.85 9.00 8.21
N SER A 118 19.17 9.09 9.37
CA SER A 118 18.09 8.18 9.74
C SER A 118 16.92 8.25 8.76
N TYR A 119 16.45 9.45 8.40
CA TYR A 119 15.34 9.61 7.45
C TYR A 119 15.73 9.31 6.00
N PHE A 120 16.99 9.56 5.62
CA PHE A 120 17.51 9.12 4.34
C PHE A 120 17.49 7.60 4.21
N LEU A 121 17.97 6.88 5.23
CA LEU A 121 17.92 5.42 5.28
C LEU A 121 16.48 4.91 5.34
N LEU A 122 15.61 5.57 6.12
CA LEU A 122 14.19 5.25 6.19
C LEU A 122 13.55 5.29 4.81
N GLY A 123 13.85 6.29 3.99
CA GLY A 123 13.35 6.38 2.62
C GLY A 123 13.76 5.17 1.76
N ILE A 124 15.02 4.74 1.85
CA ILE A 124 15.49 3.56 1.09
C ILE A 124 14.77 2.28 1.55
N PHE A 125 14.63 2.07 2.86
CA PHE A 125 13.96 0.87 3.39
C PHE A 125 12.44 0.92 3.20
N ALA A 126 11.82 2.10 3.24
CA ALA A 126 10.42 2.31 2.89
C ALA A 126 10.16 1.94 1.42
N SER A 127 11.03 2.35 0.50
CA SER A 127 10.95 1.96 -0.91
C SER A 127 10.93 0.43 -1.09
N ILE A 128 11.82 -0.28 -0.38
CA ILE A 128 11.87 -1.75 -0.42
C ILE A 128 10.57 -2.34 0.14
N LEU A 129 10.13 -1.84 1.30
CA LEU A 129 8.89 -2.25 1.93
C LEU A 129 7.69 -2.06 1.01
N ILE A 130 7.58 -0.92 0.32
CA ILE A 130 6.45 -0.60 -0.57
C ILE A 130 6.39 -1.59 -1.73
N VAL A 131 7.54 -1.95 -2.31
CA VAL A 131 7.60 -2.97 -3.36
C VAL A 131 7.17 -4.35 -2.83
N GLU A 132 7.65 -4.76 -1.66
CA GLU A 132 7.22 -6.03 -1.06
C GLU A 132 5.73 -6.03 -0.72
N ALA A 133 5.22 -4.95 -0.14
CA ALA A 133 3.81 -4.78 0.20
C ALA A 133 2.92 -4.80 -1.05
N ARG A 134 3.36 -4.18 -2.16
CA ARG A 134 2.64 -4.22 -3.44
C ARG A 134 2.54 -5.64 -3.96
N ASN A 135 3.65 -6.38 -3.90
CA ASN A 135 3.70 -7.76 -4.35
C ASN A 135 2.82 -8.67 -3.45
N ALA A 136 2.82 -8.44 -2.13
CA ALA A 136 1.94 -9.15 -1.20
C ALA A 136 0.45 -8.87 -1.45
N VAL A 137 0.06 -7.61 -1.70
CA VAL A 137 -1.34 -7.24 -2.03
C VAL A 137 -1.81 -7.87 -3.35
N SER A 138 -0.91 -8.01 -4.32
CA SER A 138 -1.18 -8.65 -5.62
C SER A 138 -1.07 -10.18 -5.62
N ASN A 139 -0.82 -10.81 -4.47
CA ASN A 139 -0.55 -12.24 -4.35
C ASN A 139 0.61 -12.73 -5.25
N THR A 140 1.56 -11.85 -5.57
CA THR A 140 2.77 -12.22 -6.30
C THR A 140 3.87 -12.65 -5.33
N PRO A 141 4.70 -13.64 -5.66
CA PRO A 141 5.83 -14.02 -4.81
C PRO A 141 6.74 -12.81 -4.55
N TYR A 142 6.94 -12.45 -3.29
CA TYR A 142 7.82 -11.36 -2.89
C TYR A 142 9.06 -11.89 -2.18
N SER A 143 10.18 -11.18 -2.37
CA SER A 143 11.42 -11.42 -1.63
C SER A 143 12.22 -10.14 -1.56
N PHE A 144 12.97 -9.98 -0.47
CA PHE A 144 13.85 -8.84 -0.25
C PHE A 144 14.83 -8.61 -1.39
N ARG A 145 15.38 -9.69 -1.96
CA ARG A 145 16.30 -9.62 -3.10
C ARG A 145 15.62 -9.03 -4.34
N SER A 146 14.39 -9.45 -4.64
CA SER A 146 13.63 -8.94 -5.78
C SER A 146 13.24 -7.48 -5.57
N ALA A 147 12.73 -7.14 -4.39
CA ALA A 147 12.36 -5.77 -4.04
C ALA A 147 13.58 -4.83 -4.11
N ARG A 148 14.72 -5.23 -3.54
CA ARG A 148 15.98 -4.48 -3.65
C ARG A 148 16.41 -4.29 -5.11
N LYS A 149 16.29 -5.32 -5.95
CA LYS A 149 16.64 -5.21 -7.38
C LYS A 149 15.76 -4.18 -8.09
N GLU A 150 14.46 -4.18 -7.81
CA GLU A 150 13.53 -3.21 -8.38
C GLU A 150 13.82 -1.78 -7.90
N VAL A 151 13.99 -1.57 -6.59
CA VAL A 151 14.39 -0.27 -6.03
C VAL A 151 15.73 0.18 -6.63
N SER A 152 16.69 -0.74 -6.79
CA SER A 152 18.00 -0.43 -7.39
C SER A 152 17.89 0.04 -8.84
N SER A 153 16.95 -0.52 -9.60
CA SER A 153 16.69 -0.10 -10.99
C SER A 153 16.07 1.29 -11.10
N ARG A 154 15.48 1.79 -10.00
CA ARG A 154 14.86 3.13 -9.90
C ARG A 154 15.61 4.08 -8.98
N LEU A 155 16.90 3.82 -8.71
CA LEU A 155 17.70 4.65 -7.80
C LEU A 155 17.73 6.13 -8.20
N SER A 156 17.69 6.44 -9.50
CA SER A 156 17.66 7.82 -9.98
C SER A 156 16.40 8.59 -9.54
N GLU A 157 15.30 7.90 -9.27
CA GLU A 157 14.03 8.49 -8.80
C GLU A 157 13.92 8.43 -7.27
N VAL A 158 14.37 7.32 -6.67
CA VAL A 158 14.30 7.08 -5.21
C VAL A 158 15.29 7.96 -4.44
N LEU A 159 16.52 8.12 -4.93
CA LEU A 159 17.58 8.81 -4.21
C LEU A 159 17.25 10.29 -3.95
N PRO A 160 16.78 11.09 -4.94
CA PRO A 160 16.39 12.47 -4.68
C PRO A 160 15.26 12.59 -3.66
N LEU A 161 14.27 11.69 -3.69
CA LEU A 161 13.17 11.66 -2.72
C LEU A 161 13.69 11.38 -1.30
N CYS A 162 14.61 10.42 -1.14
CA CYS A 162 15.23 10.11 0.15
C CYS A 162 16.06 11.29 0.69
N VAL A 163 16.77 12.00 -0.19
CA VAL A 163 17.52 13.22 0.21
C VAL A 163 16.56 14.32 0.65
N ILE A 164 15.49 14.57 -0.10
CA ILE A 164 14.46 15.56 0.27
C ILE A 164 13.84 15.20 1.63
N LEU A 165 13.46 13.93 1.83
CA LEU A 165 12.93 13.42 3.09
C LEU A 165 13.91 13.68 4.25
N GLY A 166 15.19 13.33 4.06
CA GLY A 166 16.24 13.56 5.05
C GLY A 166 16.43 15.04 5.39
N VAL A 167 16.48 15.92 4.39
CA VAL A 167 16.65 17.37 4.59
C VAL A 167 15.46 17.96 5.34
N ILE A 168 14.23 17.68 4.91
CA ILE A 168 13.03 18.22 5.56
C ILE A 168 12.92 17.70 7.00
N ALA A 169 13.17 16.41 7.24
CA ALA A 169 13.13 15.84 8.58
C ALA A 169 14.22 16.44 9.51
N ALA A 170 15.40 16.73 8.95
CA ALA A 170 16.46 17.43 9.67
C ALA A 170 16.06 18.88 10.00
N LEU A 171 15.41 19.59 9.08
CA LEU A 171 14.87 20.94 9.36
C LEU A 171 13.80 20.92 10.45
N PHE A 172 12.94 19.90 10.47
CA PHE A 172 11.93 19.74 11.52
C PHE A 172 12.52 19.44 12.90
N SER A 173 13.80 19.05 13.00
CA SER A 173 14.48 18.89 14.30
C SER A 173 14.65 20.21 15.07
N PHE A 174 14.59 21.35 14.37
CA PHE A 174 14.64 22.68 15.00
C PHE A 174 13.30 23.14 15.60
N LEU A 175 12.21 22.41 15.35
CA LEU A 175 10.87 22.76 15.82
C LEU A 175 10.50 21.93 17.06
N PRO A 176 10.68 22.46 18.29
CA PRO A 176 10.28 21.74 19.50
C PRO A 176 8.78 21.49 19.49
N PHE A 177 8.35 20.33 19.99
CA PHE A 177 6.96 19.84 20.05
C PHE A 177 6.30 19.58 18.68
N LEU A 178 6.37 20.51 17.73
CA LEU A 178 5.74 20.38 16.40
C LEU A 178 6.53 19.47 15.45
N GLY A 179 7.85 19.34 15.63
CA GLY A 179 8.69 18.54 14.74
C GLY A 179 8.24 17.09 14.62
N TRP A 180 7.79 16.47 15.70
CA TRP A 180 7.26 15.09 15.69
C TRP A 180 5.99 14.95 14.83
N LEU A 181 5.03 15.87 15.00
CA LEU A 181 3.79 15.90 14.22
C LEU A 181 4.09 16.09 12.72
N LEU A 182 4.94 17.05 12.38
CA LEU A 182 5.33 17.36 11.00
C LEU A 182 6.07 16.19 10.35
N LYS A 183 6.93 15.47 11.11
CA LYS A 183 7.60 14.25 10.64
C LYS A 183 6.61 13.12 10.33
N GLY A 184 5.59 12.93 11.17
CA GLY A 184 4.55 11.93 10.89
C GLY A 184 3.74 12.26 9.64
N LEU A 185 3.35 13.52 9.46
CA LEU A 185 2.67 13.99 8.24
C LEU A 185 3.56 13.84 7.00
N LEU A 186 4.85 14.18 7.12
CA LEU A 186 5.83 14.00 6.05
C LEU A 186 5.95 12.53 5.66
N LEU A 187 5.96 11.61 6.63
CA LEU A 187 6.05 10.18 6.38
C LEU A 187 4.79 9.63 5.71
N MET A 188 3.60 10.07 6.14
CA MET A 188 2.33 9.75 5.47
C MET A 188 2.37 10.15 3.99
N TYR A 189 2.79 11.37 3.72
CA TYR A 189 2.91 11.89 2.37
C TYR A 189 3.97 11.15 1.55
N PHE A 190 5.12 10.84 2.16
CA PHE A 190 6.19 10.08 1.52
C PHE A 190 5.76 8.67 1.11
N VAL A 191 5.05 7.95 1.99
CA VAL A 191 4.50 6.63 1.67
C VAL A 191 3.47 6.71 0.53
N ALA A 192 2.67 7.78 0.46
CA ALA A 192 1.78 8.04 -0.67
C ALA A 192 2.53 8.21 -1.99
N ILE A 193 3.62 8.99 -1.99
CA ILE A 193 4.48 9.19 -3.17
C ILE A 193 5.07 7.86 -3.64
N GLU A 194 5.70 7.09 -2.75
CA GLU A 194 6.32 5.81 -3.12
C GLU A 194 5.29 4.79 -3.58
N GLY A 195 4.14 4.73 -2.90
CA GLY A 195 3.01 3.89 -3.29
C GLY A 195 2.60 4.17 -4.74
N LEU A 196 2.45 5.44 -5.13
CA LEU A 196 2.14 5.82 -6.51
C LEU A 196 3.27 5.50 -7.49
N MET A 197 4.51 5.84 -7.13
CA MET A 197 5.70 5.62 -7.97
C MET A 197 5.86 4.14 -8.35
N PHE A 198 5.73 3.24 -7.37
CA PHE A 198 5.90 1.81 -7.60
C PHE A 198 4.64 1.10 -8.12
N THR A 199 3.42 1.60 -7.85
CA THR A 199 2.20 0.98 -8.40
C THR A 199 1.87 1.43 -9.81
N ARG A 200 2.05 2.71 -10.12
CA ARG A 200 1.68 3.30 -11.42
C ARG A 200 2.87 3.50 -12.35
N ALA A 201 4.07 3.10 -11.91
CA ALA A 201 5.33 3.37 -12.62
C ALA A 201 5.51 4.86 -12.96
N SER A 202 4.94 5.75 -12.16
CA SER A 202 5.03 7.19 -12.36
C SER A 202 6.43 7.71 -11.99
N ARG A 203 6.83 8.84 -12.59
CA ARG A 203 8.06 9.53 -12.20
C ARG A 203 7.89 10.15 -10.81
N ALA A 204 8.98 10.32 -10.07
CA ALA A 204 8.95 10.94 -8.74
C ALA A 204 8.24 12.31 -8.73
N SER A 205 8.47 13.16 -9.74
CA SER A 205 7.85 14.50 -9.82
C SER A 205 6.33 14.45 -9.96
N SER A 206 5.79 13.55 -10.80
CA SER A 206 4.34 13.37 -10.92
C SER A 206 3.75 12.68 -9.69
N ALA A 207 4.47 11.76 -9.07
CA ALA A 207 4.03 11.09 -7.85
C ALA A 207 3.89 12.09 -6.68
N ILE A 208 4.74 13.11 -6.59
CA ILE A 208 4.62 14.20 -5.61
C ILE A 208 3.30 14.95 -5.79
N SER A 209 2.99 15.43 -7.00
CA SER A 209 1.73 16.14 -7.23
C SER A 209 0.50 15.26 -6.99
N ASP A 210 0.58 14.00 -7.39
CA ASP A 210 -0.53 13.04 -7.29
C ASP A 210 -0.75 12.52 -5.86
N ALA A 211 0.27 12.56 -5.00
CA ALA A 211 0.13 12.11 -3.61
C ALA A 211 -0.85 12.98 -2.82
N ALA A 212 -0.89 14.30 -3.07
CA ALA A 212 -1.81 15.20 -2.39
C ALA A 212 -3.26 14.95 -2.81
N SER A 213 -3.50 14.74 -4.12
CA SER A 213 -4.83 14.40 -4.63
C SER A 213 -5.26 13.02 -4.15
N LEU A 214 -4.35 12.04 -4.12
CA LEU A 214 -4.61 10.71 -3.56
C LEU A 214 -5.05 10.80 -2.09
N LEU A 215 -4.30 11.50 -1.23
CA LEU A 215 -4.63 11.60 0.19
C LEU A 215 -5.94 12.35 0.43
N SER A 216 -6.20 13.42 -0.33
CA SER A 216 -7.50 14.12 -0.32
C SER A 216 -8.64 13.19 -0.73
N GLU A 217 -8.41 12.34 -1.73
CA GLU A 217 -9.41 11.39 -2.18
C GLU A 217 -9.65 10.25 -1.17
N VAL A 218 -8.59 9.76 -0.51
CA VAL A 218 -8.71 8.80 0.60
C VAL A 218 -9.52 9.43 1.74
N LEU A 219 -9.24 10.69 2.10
CA LEU A 219 -9.99 11.41 3.12
C LEU A 219 -11.49 11.52 2.80
N ASN A 220 -11.83 11.86 1.55
CA ASN A 220 -13.22 12.07 1.13
C ASN A 220 -14.01 10.76 0.94
N GLN A 221 -13.36 9.70 0.44
CA GLN A 221 -14.02 8.42 0.15
C GLN A 221 -13.99 7.47 1.34
N ASP A 222 -12.98 7.56 2.20
CA ASP A 222 -12.72 6.62 3.28
C ASP A 222 -11.95 7.30 4.42
N ALA A 223 -12.65 8.22 5.11
CA ALA A 223 -12.10 8.98 6.23
C ALA A 223 -11.51 8.08 7.33
N LEU A 224 -12.04 6.88 7.53
CA LEU A 224 -11.51 5.93 8.50
C LEU A 224 -10.12 5.44 8.10
N SER A 225 -9.94 4.96 6.86
CA SER A 225 -8.62 4.56 6.35
C SER A 225 -7.64 5.73 6.37
N PHE A 226 -8.09 6.95 6.08
CA PHE A 226 -7.27 8.15 6.21
C PHE A 226 -6.78 8.37 7.65
N VAL A 227 -7.69 8.30 8.64
CA VAL A 227 -7.33 8.46 10.07
C VAL A 227 -6.36 7.36 10.51
N VAL A 228 -6.58 6.12 10.07
CA VAL A 228 -5.68 5.00 10.38
C VAL A 228 -4.28 5.24 9.80
N ILE A 229 -4.19 5.67 8.54
CA ILE A 229 -2.92 6.04 7.89
C ILE A 229 -2.25 7.17 8.69
N LEU A 230 -2.99 8.23 9.02
CA LEU A 230 -2.47 9.38 9.76
C LEU A 230 -1.91 8.97 11.14
N VAL A 231 -2.69 8.24 11.93
CA VAL A 231 -2.28 7.80 13.26
C VAL A 231 -1.08 6.87 13.17
N ALA A 232 -1.10 5.89 12.27
CA ALA A 232 0.02 4.97 12.11
C ALA A 232 1.29 5.69 11.63
N SER A 233 1.19 6.67 10.73
CA SER A 233 2.34 7.50 10.32
C SER A 233 2.89 8.36 11.47
N LEU A 234 2.04 8.88 12.36
CA LEU A 234 2.48 9.59 13.57
C LEU A 234 3.22 8.66 14.54
N LEU A 235 2.68 7.47 14.77
CA LEU A 235 3.31 6.46 15.62
C LEU A 235 4.64 5.95 15.03
N SER A 236 4.79 5.94 13.70
CA SER A 236 6.01 5.51 13.00
C SER A 236 7.23 6.38 13.28
N VAL A 237 7.05 7.59 13.83
CA VAL A 237 8.18 8.44 14.26
C VAL A 237 8.91 7.83 15.46
N VAL A 238 8.26 6.93 16.22
CA VAL A 238 8.91 6.15 17.28
C VAL A 238 9.59 4.93 16.64
N PRO A 239 10.93 4.78 16.71
CA PRO A 239 11.66 3.77 15.95
C PRO A 239 11.18 2.33 16.14
N ILE A 240 10.77 1.96 17.37
CA ILE A 240 10.28 0.62 17.69
C ILE A 240 8.91 0.37 17.06
N LEU A 241 8.02 1.36 17.07
CA LEU A 241 6.68 1.24 16.50
C LEU A 241 6.73 1.19 14.97
N ASN A 242 7.72 1.87 14.37
CA ASN A 242 7.97 1.91 12.93
C ASN A 242 8.01 0.51 12.27
N ILE A 243 8.49 -0.49 13.01
CA ILE A 243 8.57 -1.90 12.61
C ILE A 243 7.20 -2.43 12.16
N PHE A 244 6.12 -1.99 12.79
CA PHE A 244 4.75 -2.45 12.52
C PHE A 244 3.91 -1.42 11.78
N THR A 245 4.09 -0.14 12.12
CA THR A 245 3.21 0.92 11.63
C THR A 245 3.46 1.25 10.17
N LEU A 246 4.72 1.30 9.70
CA LEU A 246 5.00 1.60 8.29
C LEU A 246 4.51 0.50 7.33
N PRO A 247 4.79 -0.80 7.57
CA PRO A 247 4.21 -1.87 6.75
C PRO A 247 2.69 -1.80 6.69
N TYR A 248 2.05 -1.48 7.81
CA TYR A 248 0.61 -1.35 7.87
C TYR A 248 0.08 -0.15 7.06
N VAL A 249 0.70 1.03 7.19
CA VAL A 249 0.37 2.22 6.37
C VAL A 249 0.52 1.91 4.88
N ALA A 250 1.64 1.29 4.50
CA ALA A 250 1.91 0.88 3.13
C ALA A 250 0.81 -0.04 2.60
N LEU A 251 0.40 -1.06 3.37
CA LEU A 251 -0.63 -2.00 2.96
C LEU A 251 -2.01 -1.34 2.82
N VAL A 252 -2.43 -0.51 3.78
CA VAL A 252 -3.74 0.19 3.70
C VAL A 252 -3.80 1.05 2.43
N LEU A 253 -2.72 1.80 2.16
CA LEU A 253 -2.62 2.63 0.96
C LEU A 253 -2.61 1.79 -0.33
N LEU A 254 -1.84 0.70 -0.37
CA LEU A 254 -1.71 -0.14 -1.56
C LEU A 254 -2.99 -0.95 -1.86
N VAL A 255 -3.71 -1.41 -0.83
CA VAL A 255 -5.03 -2.00 -0.98
C VAL A 255 -5.97 -0.98 -1.62
N TYR A 256 -6.00 0.25 -1.10
CA TYR A 256 -6.79 1.34 -1.69
C TYR A 256 -6.43 1.62 -3.16
N LEU A 257 -5.14 1.68 -3.48
CA LEU A 257 -4.67 1.88 -4.86
C LEU A 257 -5.02 0.69 -5.78
N SER A 258 -4.93 -0.54 -5.27
CA SER A 258 -5.23 -1.75 -6.03
C SER A 258 -6.71 -1.83 -6.42
N GLU A 259 -7.63 -1.49 -5.52
CA GLU A 259 -9.07 -1.46 -5.80
C GLU A 259 -9.42 -0.42 -6.86
N LYS A 260 -8.74 0.74 -6.85
CA LYS A 260 -8.94 1.76 -7.88
C LYS A 260 -8.37 1.38 -9.23
N GLY A 261 -7.22 0.69 -9.24
CA GLY A 261 -6.65 0.14 -10.46
C GLY A 261 -7.47 -1.02 -11.03
N ALA A 262 -8.24 -1.70 -10.17
CA ALA A 262 -9.18 -2.76 -10.53
C ALA A 262 -10.53 -2.23 -11.03
N THR A 263 -10.62 -0.98 -11.51
CA THR A 263 -11.79 -0.55 -12.28
C THR A 263 -12.06 -1.62 -13.33
N PRO A 264 -13.27 -2.21 -13.38
CA PRO A 264 -13.58 -3.26 -14.33
C PRO A 264 -13.41 -2.69 -15.73
N SER A 265 -12.27 -2.95 -16.34
CA SER A 265 -12.00 -2.65 -17.74
C SER A 265 -12.97 -3.53 -18.53
N SER A 266 -14.12 -2.95 -18.85
CA SER A 266 -15.29 -3.58 -19.48
C SER A 266 -15.91 -4.77 -18.72
N PRO A 267 -17.26 -4.88 -18.67
CA PRO A 267 -17.87 -6.18 -18.40
C PRO A 267 -17.26 -7.20 -19.37
N PRO A 268 -17.08 -8.48 -18.97
CA PRO A 268 -16.51 -9.49 -19.85
C PRO A 268 -17.27 -9.42 -21.17
N GLN A 269 -16.57 -9.07 -22.25
CA GLN A 269 -17.19 -9.05 -23.56
C GLN A 269 -17.82 -10.45 -23.74
N PRO A 270 -19.14 -10.53 -24.02
CA PRO A 270 -19.76 -11.81 -24.28
C PRO A 270 -18.91 -12.51 -25.34
N PRO A 271 -18.65 -13.82 -25.18
CA PRO A 271 -17.76 -14.56 -26.07
C PRO A 271 -18.15 -14.20 -27.50
N THR A 272 -17.19 -13.64 -28.25
CA THR A 272 -17.40 -13.30 -29.65
C THR A 272 -17.96 -14.56 -30.32
N PRO A 273 -19.15 -14.51 -30.93
CA PRO A 273 -19.73 -15.68 -31.56
C PRO A 273 -18.69 -16.22 -32.54
N TYR A 274 -18.38 -17.50 -32.37
CA TYR A 274 -17.41 -18.22 -33.20
C TYR A 274 -17.89 -18.14 -34.66
N VAL A 275 -17.36 -17.19 -35.42
CA VAL A 275 -17.60 -17.13 -36.86
C VAL A 275 -16.80 -18.27 -37.45
N ALA A 276 -17.50 -19.35 -37.79
CA ALA A 276 -16.90 -20.47 -38.51
C ALA A 276 -16.23 -19.92 -39.78
N SER A 277 -14.92 -20.11 -39.88
CA SER A 277 -14.15 -19.74 -41.06
C SER A 277 -14.77 -20.43 -42.28
N PRO A 278 -15.09 -19.71 -43.38
CA PRO A 278 -15.63 -20.34 -44.57
C PRO A 278 -14.61 -21.34 -45.10
N ALA A 279 -15.04 -22.59 -45.28
CA ALA A 279 -14.25 -23.63 -45.92
C ALA A 279 -13.91 -23.17 -47.34
N SER A 280 -12.62 -23.04 -47.63
CA SER A 280 -12.12 -22.81 -48.99
C SER A 280 -12.48 -24.02 -49.85
N ALA A 281 -13.26 -23.76 -50.90
CA ALA A 281 -13.58 -24.68 -51.98
C ALA A 281 -12.37 -24.90 -52.90
#